data_AF-A0A2R7S4M9-F1
#
_entry.id   AF-A0A2R7S4M9-F1
#
_cell.length_a   1.000
_cell.length_b   1.000
_cell.length_c   1.000
_cell.angle_alpha   90.00
_cell.angle_beta   90.00
_cell.angle_gamma   90.00
#
_symmetry.space_group_name_H-M   'P 1'
#
loop_
_entity.id
_entity.type
_entity.pdbx_description
1 polymer ?
#
loop_
_entity_poly.entity_id
_entity_poly.type
_entity_poly.pdbx_seq_one_letter_code
_entity_poly.pdbx_strand_id
1 'polypeptide(L)'
;MHPYDNLPPERFWRRSVAAQSWAELDFKPAAKFRLTPEMRIATAGSCFAQHMAQRLESFGLRHWIVEPAPGNLSAERARELQYGVFSARYANVYT
;
A
#
# COMPACT_ATOMS: atom_id res chain seq x y z
N MET A 1 -17.13 -28.74 -0.10
CA MET A 1 -16.74 -28.17 1.21
C MET A 1 -15.34 -27.62 1.06
N HIS A 2 -15.17 -26.30 1.18
CA HIS A 2 -13.88 -25.62 1.15
C HIS A 2 -13.64 -24.89 2.48
N PRO A 3 -12.37 -24.71 2.91
CA PRO A 3 -12.04 -24.16 4.23
C PRO A 3 -12.58 -22.74 4.49
N TYR A 4 -12.99 -22.02 3.44
CA TYR A 4 -13.53 -20.66 3.54
C TYR A 4 -15.07 -20.61 3.63
N ASP A 5 -15.80 -21.72 3.56
CA ASP A 5 -17.27 -21.73 3.34
C ASP A 5 -18.03 -20.98 4.45
N ASN A 6 -17.52 -21.08 5.68
CA ASN A 6 -18.14 -20.52 6.88
C ASN A 6 -17.51 -19.19 7.32
N LEU A 7 -16.72 -18.53 6.46
CA LEU A 7 -16.17 -17.22 6.81
C LEU A 7 -17.23 -16.11 6.72
N PRO A 8 -17.11 -15.06 7.55
CA PRO A 8 -17.98 -13.89 7.49
C PRO A 8 -17.98 -13.19 6.11
N PRO A 9 -19.09 -12.53 5.71
CA PRO A 9 -19.19 -11.86 4.40
C PRO A 9 -18.05 -10.90 4.11
N GLU A 10 -17.54 -10.18 5.12
CA GLU A 10 -16.47 -9.17 5.01
C GLU A 10 -15.14 -9.74 4.52
N ARG A 11 -14.98 -11.06 4.54
CA ARG A 11 -13.83 -11.77 3.98
C ARG A 11 -13.94 -12.00 2.46
N PHE A 12 -15.07 -11.62 1.84
CA PHE A 12 -15.35 -11.87 0.42
C PHE A 12 -15.70 -10.58 -0.33
N TRP A 13 -14.83 -10.19 -1.28
CA TRP A 13 -15.05 -9.00 -2.12
C TRP A 13 -16.41 -8.99 -2.81
N ARG A 14 -16.83 -10.14 -3.36
CA ARG A 14 -18.12 -10.25 -4.07
C ARG A 14 -19.31 -9.89 -3.18
N ARG A 15 -19.27 -10.26 -1.89
CA ARG A 15 -20.38 -10.08 -0.96
C ARG A 15 -20.35 -8.71 -0.28
N SER A 16 -19.16 -8.21 0.06
CA SER A 16 -19.01 -6.99 0.86
C SER A 16 -18.67 -5.74 0.05
N VAL A 17 -18.29 -5.88 -1.21
CA VAL A 17 -17.99 -4.73 -2.07
C VAL A 17 -18.81 -4.78 -3.36
N ALA A 18 -18.63 -5.81 -4.18
CA ALA A 18 -19.22 -5.82 -5.52
C ALA A 18 -20.75 -5.89 -5.54
N ALA A 19 -21.37 -6.47 -4.51
CA ALA A 19 -22.82 -6.61 -4.39
C ALA A 19 -23.50 -5.45 -3.63
N GLN A 20 -22.73 -4.53 -3.03
CA GLN A 20 -23.27 -3.41 -2.27
C GLN A 20 -23.35 -2.15 -3.13
N SER A 21 -24.34 -1.30 -2.88
CA SER A 21 -24.33 0.03 -3.48
C SER A 21 -23.25 0.90 -2.84
N TRP A 22 -22.77 1.93 -3.56
CA TRP A 22 -21.77 2.85 -3.04
C TRP A 22 -22.14 3.50 -1.70
N ALA A 23 -23.43 3.75 -1.47
CA ALA A 23 -23.92 4.36 -0.24
C ALA A 23 -23.91 3.39 0.96
N GLU A 24 -23.89 2.09 0.70
CA GLU A 24 -23.95 1.03 1.71
C GLU A 24 -22.56 0.48 2.05
N LEU A 25 -21.54 0.82 1.26
CA LEU A 25 -20.17 0.35 1.47
C LEU A 25 -19.62 0.82 2.82
N ASP A 26 -19.35 -0.14 3.70
CA ASP A 26 -18.60 0.10 4.93
C ASP A 26 -17.09 -0.02 4.68
N PHE A 27 -16.41 1.14 4.66
CA PHE A 27 -14.95 1.21 4.54
C PHE A 27 -14.20 1.00 5.86
N LYS A 28 -14.88 0.70 6.96
CA LYS A 28 -14.28 0.50 8.29
C LYS A 28 -14.49 -0.92 8.84
N PRO A 29 -14.18 -1.98 8.08
CA PRO A 29 -14.16 -3.32 8.67
C PRO A 29 -13.14 -3.31 9.83
N ALA A 30 -13.44 -4.02 10.91
CA ALA A 30 -12.61 -4.07 12.11
C ALA A 30 -11.15 -4.41 11.76
N ALA A 31 -10.33 -3.36 11.58
CA ALA A 31 -9.00 -3.52 11.04
C ALA A 31 -8.13 -4.19 12.10
N LYS A 32 -7.54 -5.35 11.74
CA LYS A 32 -6.61 -6.08 12.62
C LYS A 32 -5.41 -5.21 13.01
N PHE A 33 -4.99 -4.32 12.12
CA PHE A 33 -3.88 -3.40 12.33
C PHE A 33 -4.36 -1.97 12.12
N ARG A 34 -4.10 -1.10 13.09
CA ARG A 34 -4.27 0.35 12.94
C ARG A 34 -2.91 0.94 12.65
N LEU A 35 -2.79 1.63 11.51
CA LEU A 35 -1.58 2.34 11.15
C LEU A 35 -1.50 3.63 11.97
N THR A 36 -0.33 3.93 12.52
CA THR A 36 -0.07 5.18 13.25
C THR A 36 1.10 5.94 12.61
N PRO A 37 1.21 7.26 12.81
CA PRO A 37 2.30 8.07 12.25
C PRO A 37 3.71 7.61 12.67
N GLU A 38 3.84 6.96 13.83
CA GLU A 38 5.10 6.47 14.37
C GLU A 38 5.57 5.18 13.68
N MET A 39 4.64 4.47 13.02
CA MET A 39 4.96 3.24 12.31
C MET A 39 5.78 3.52 11.07
N ARG A 40 6.74 2.63 10.82
CA ARG A 40 7.65 2.67 9.68
C ARG A 40 7.09 1.74 8.61
N ILE A 41 6.58 2.30 7.52
CA ILE A 41 5.88 1.54 6.48
C ILE A 41 6.81 1.29 5.31
N ALA A 42 7.10 0.02 5.04
CA ALA A 42 7.87 -0.37 3.86
C ALA A 42 6.95 -0.70 2.68
N THR A 43 7.35 -0.36 1.46
CA THR A 43 6.59 -0.61 0.23
C THR A 43 7.39 -1.40 -0.78
N ALA A 44 6.72 -2.36 -1.43
CA ALA A 44 7.19 -3.16 -2.56
C ALA A 44 5.95 -3.69 -3.30
N GLY A 45 6.04 -3.96 -4.59
CA GLY A 45 4.93 -4.53 -5.37
C GLY A 45 4.89 -4.00 -6.80
N SER A 46 3.68 -3.91 -7.36
CA SER A 46 3.44 -3.40 -8.73
C SER A 46 3.16 -1.89 -8.76
N CYS A 47 2.73 -1.36 -9.90
CA CYS A 47 2.31 0.04 -10.07
C CYS A 47 1.27 0.48 -9.03
N PHE A 48 0.37 -0.42 -8.61
CA PHE A 48 -0.57 -0.12 -7.52
C PHE A 48 0.15 0.23 -6.22
N ALA A 49 1.18 -0.54 -5.86
CA ALA A 49 1.98 -0.27 -4.67
C ALA A 49 2.78 1.04 -4.80
N GLN A 50 3.25 1.40 -6.00
CA GLN A 50 3.91 2.70 -6.25
C GLN A 50 2.97 3.87 -5.96
N HIS A 51 1.72 3.79 -6.46
CA HIS A 51 0.72 4.82 -6.21
C HIS A 51 0.38 4.96 -4.73
N MET A 52 0.32 3.84 -3.99
CA MET A 52 0.10 3.86 -2.55
C MET A 52 1.31 4.45 -1.81
N ALA A 53 2.54 4.09 -2.20
CA ALA A 53 3.77 4.59 -1.58
C ALA A 53 3.85 6.12 -1.61
N GLN A 54 3.57 6.73 -2.77
CA GLN A 54 3.56 8.18 -2.95
C GLN A 54 2.51 8.92 -2.11
N ARG A 55 1.50 8.23 -1.61
CA ARG A 55 0.40 8.82 -0.83
C ARG A 55 0.54 8.61 0.68
N LEU A 56 1.45 7.77 1.14
CA LEU A 56 1.60 7.48 2.57
C LEU A 56 1.78 8.76 3.39
N GLU A 57 2.64 9.66 2.92
CA GLU A 57 2.88 10.94 3.58
C GLU A 57 1.64 11.83 3.62
N SER A 58 0.80 11.81 2.57
CA SER A 58 -0.48 12.56 2.56
C SER A 58 -1.50 12.05 3.58
N PHE A 59 -1.32 10.81 4.07
CA PHE A 59 -2.12 10.22 5.14
C PHE A 59 -1.49 10.43 6.53
N GLY A 60 -0.40 11.21 6.64
CA GLY A 60 0.35 11.40 7.88
C GLY A 60 1.14 10.15 8.30
N LEU A 61 1.40 9.22 7.38
CA LEU A 61 2.14 7.99 7.64
C LEU A 61 3.58 8.11 7.16
N ARG A 62 4.50 7.44 7.84
CA ARG A 62 5.93 7.49 7.52
C ARG A 62 6.31 6.43 6.50
N HIS A 63 6.60 6.87 5.28
CA HIS A 63 7.22 6.02 4.27
C HIS A 63 8.68 5.74 4.66
N TRP A 64 9.00 4.46 4.86
CA TRP A 64 10.31 4.02 5.30
C TRP A 64 11.18 3.69 4.08
N ILE A 65 12.01 4.65 3.66
CA ILE A 65 13.02 4.47 2.60
C ILE A 65 14.33 3.98 3.24
N VAL A 66 14.79 2.79 2.86
CA VAL A 66 16.07 2.23 3.31
C VAL A 66 17.21 2.47 2.33
N GLU A 67 16.89 2.71 1.07
CA GLU A 67 17.86 3.04 0.03
C GLU A 67 17.58 4.46 -0.49
N PRO A 68 18.05 5.51 0.23
CA PRO A 68 17.86 6.88 -0.19
C PRO A 68 18.74 7.22 -1.41
N ALA A 69 18.32 8.23 -2.18
CA ALA A 69 19.15 8.78 -3.23
C ALA A 69 20.45 9.36 -2.65
N PRO A 70 21.62 9.14 -3.29
CA PRO A 70 22.84 9.86 -2.95
C PRO A 70 22.63 11.38 -2.98
N GLY A 71 23.16 12.09 -1.98
CA GLY A 71 22.93 13.53 -1.80
C GLY A 71 23.50 14.44 -2.89
N ASN A 72 24.34 13.90 -3.79
CA ASN A 72 24.90 14.61 -4.94
C ASN A 72 24.06 14.45 -6.23
N LEU A 73 22.96 13.70 -6.20
CA LEU A 73 22.06 13.58 -7.34
C LEU A 73 21.00 14.70 -7.32
N SER A 74 20.68 15.23 -8.50
CA SER A 74 19.48 16.06 -8.65
C SER A 74 18.23 15.22 -8.39
N ALA A 75 17.13 15.86 -7.98
CA ALA A 75 15.85 15.18 -7.77
C ALA A 75 15.36 14.49 -9.06
N GLU A 76 15.59 15.12 -10.22
CA GLU A 76 15.29 14.55 -11.53
C GLU A 76 16.09 13.27 -11.77
N ARG A 77 17.42 13.30 -11.55
CA ARG A 77 18.27 12.13 -11.74
C ARG A 77 17.94 11.02 -10.74
N ALA A 78 17.61 11.38 -9.50
CA ALA A 78 17.17 10.43 -8.49
C ALA A 78 15.88 9.72 -8.93
N ARG A 79 14.92 10.45 -9.50
CA ARG A 79 13.67 9.91 -10.05
C ARG A 79 13.92 9.01 -11.26
N GLU A 80 14.76 9.43 -12.20
CA GLU A 80 15.15 8.60 -13.36
C GLU A 80 15.75 7.25 -12.91
N LEU A 81 16.59 7.28 -11.87
CA LEU A 81 17.20 6.10 -11.28
C LEU A 81 16.30 5.35 -10.28
N GLN A 82 15.02 5.74 -10.20
CA GLN A 82 13.97 5.09 -9.41
C GLN A 82 14.18 5.12 -7.89
N TYR A 83 14.93 6.09 -7.36
CA TYR A 83 15.02 6.29 -5.91
C TYR A 83 13.69 6.79 -5.35
N GLY A 84 13.33 6.32 -4.15
CA GLY A 84 12.12 6.74 -3.44
C GLY A 84 10.79 6.19 -4.00
N VAL A 85 10.81 5.42 -5.10
CA VAL A 85 9.60 4.77 -5.66
C VAL A 85 9.03 3.73 -4.69
N PHE A 86 9.92 2.94 -4.10
CA PHE A 86 9.65 1.94 -3.08
C PHE A 86 10.64 2.12 -1.93
N SER A 87 10.51 1.31 -0.88
CA SER A 87 11.47 1.35 0.25
C SER A 87 12.91 1.08 -0.16
N ALA A 88 13.12 0.29 -1.20
CA ALA A 88 14.40 0.18 -1.91
C ALA A 88 14.16 -0.17 -3.38
N ARG A 89 15.21 -0.13 -4.20
CA ARG A 89 15.12 -0.25 -5.65
C ARG A 89 15.05 -1.72 -6.11
N TYR A 90 13.95 -2.39 -5.78
CA TYR A 90 13.66 -3.76 -6.19
C TYR A 90 12.89 -3.88 -7.52
N ALA A 91 12.57 -2.76 -8.15
CA ALA A 91 11.62 -2.67 -9.27
C ALA A 91 10.24 -3.25 -8.92
N ASN A 92 9.41 -3.50 -9.94
CA ASN A 92 8.11 -4.12 -9.72
C ASN A 92 8.27 -5.59 -9.32
N VAL A 93 7.63 -5.97 -8.23
CA VAL A 93 7.55 -7.37 -7.77
C VAL A 93 6.26 -7.98 -8.29
N TYR A 94 6.39 -9.07 -9.06
CA TYR A 94 5.28 -9.90 -9.52
C TYR A 94 5.45 -11.30 -8.95
N THR A 95 4.36 -11.92 -8.52
CA THR A 95 4.31 -13.26 -7.93
C THR A 95 3.36 -14.15 -8.69
#